data_AF-A0A420VMN5-F1
#
_entry.id   AF-A0A420VMN5-F1
#
_cell.length_a   1.000
_cell.length_b   1.000
_cell.length_c   1.000
_cell.angle_alpha   90.00
_cell.angle_beta   90.00
_cell.angle_gamma   90.00
#
_symmetry.space_group_name_H-M   'P 1'
#
loop_
_entity.id
_entity.type
_entity.pdbx_description
1 polymer ?
#
loop_
_entity_poly.entity_id
_entity_poly.type
_entity_poly.pdbx_seq_one_letter_code
_entity_poly.pdbx_strand_id
1 'polypeptide(L)'
;MSIYFVHFFGVFFSYALLSALFFYNLKNSFVFKLAFVGFVFSYFAFFISSKTLQYDLLFFFNNILFVFVFLVLLVLVYMQNNIIKEKIQSVLVFLLSFAFGVKYLHVSVDFPILSTNFLDSLAISSFGFILLAFVICLGVYLYIRWLREFKFKFLNILLCVIVIFYLNEALVQIVLHLMREGAIETESLYLSYVAKSVYYVKFYPYVWFFFLGWSIILALKQRVSENVKRKDFDIEFRKNHAKNSTITNFSASVFSAMVLSLCICLFYDLHASKPITIDEPTYVEPDENDEFVFDVAILRDNNLHRFAYISDEGKVVRFFLINKREDKDSPVAVFDACSICGDMGYVKRGGELICISCNVRIFLPSVGKAGGCNPIPMKYKFENGKVIIPFSEILDGVNFFTQVVEKKVYDPIDHTELINLKAPRSYVYKGRTYFFANEKNYEEFKNDPLKYIDTNKTSKYRIHNLLGNNYAS
;
A
#
# COMPACT_ATOMS: atom_id res chain seq x y z
N MET A 1 0.98 -2.39 -14.30
CA MET A 1 2.17 -2.09 -15.13
C MET A 1 3.19 -1.23 -14.43
N SER A 2 2.82 -0.02 -13.98
CA SER A 2 3.71 0.86 -13.20
C SER A 2 4.30 0.18 -11.95
N ILE A 3 3.58 -0.77 -11.35
CA ILE A 3 4.08 -1.55 -10.20
C ILE A 3 5.42 -2.26 -10.45
N TYR A 4 5.63 -2.87 -11.62
CA TYR A 4 6.89 -3.56 -11.93
C TYR A 4 8.07 -2.60 -12.05
N PHE A 5 7.83 -1.43 -12.65
CA PHE A 5 8.80 -0.34 -12.64
C PHE A 5 9.11 0.08 -11.20
N VAL A 6 8.09 0.33 -10.39
CA VAL A 6 8.26 0.83 -9.01
C VAL A 6 8.97 -0.19 -8.12
N HIS A 7 8.65 -1.48 -8.24
CA HIS A 7 9.33 -2.54 -7.49
C HIS A 7 10.81 -2.64 -7.87
N PHE A 8 11.10 -2.71 -9.18
CA PHE A 8 12.48 -2.82 -9.65
C PHE A 8 13.27 -1.54 -9.32
N PHE A 9 12.73 -0.38 -9.71
CA PHE A 9 13.36 0.91 -9.51
C PHE A 9 13.56 1.21 -8.02
N GLY A 10 12.54 1.00 -7.17
CA GLY A 10 12.61 1.26 -5.73
C GLY A 10 13.72 0.47 -5.02
N VAL A 11 14.04 -0.73 -5.50
CA VAL A 11 15.13 -1.56 -4.96
C VAL A 11 16.46 -1.21 -5.61
N PHE A 12 16.55 -1.25 -6.94
CA PHE A 12 17.81 -1.13 -7.66
C PHE A 12 18.33 0.30 -7.85
N PHE A 13 17.49 1.33 -7.64
CA PHE A 13 17.96 2.72 -7.66
C PHE A 13 18.97 2.98 -6.54
N SER A 14 18.66 2.52 -5.33
CA SER A 14 19.59 2.60 -4.19
C SER A 14 20.84 1.74 -4.40
N TYR A 15 20.69 0.54 -4.97
CA TYR A 15 21.85 -0.30 -5.33
C TYR A 15 22.76 0.40 -6.34
N ALA A 16 22.20 1.03 -7.38
CA ALA A 16 22.95 1.77 -8.38
C ALA A 16 23.74 2.93 -7.75
N LEU A 17 23.11 3.70 -6.85
CA LEU A 17 23.77 4.78 -6.11
C LEU A 17 24.88 4.25 -5.20
N LEU A 18 24.58 3.26 -4.36
CA LEU A 18 25.54 2.65 -3.44
C LEU A 18 26.74 2.08 -4.20
N SER A 19 26.48 1.36 -5.30
CA SER A 19 27.51 0.73 -6.12
C SER A 19 28.40 1.77 -6.82
N ALA A 20 27.80 2.83 -7.39
CA ALA A 20 28.56 3.92 -8.02
C ALA A 20 29.41 4.69 -7.01
N LEU A 21 28.88 4.92 -5.80
CA LEU A 21 29.57 5.66 -4.76
C LEU A 21 30.72 4.86 -4.14
N PHE A 22 30.54 3.57 -3.91
CA PHE A 22 31.48 2.78 -3.11
C PHE A 22 32.50 2.00 -3.96
N PHE A 23 32.09 1.49 -5.13
CA PHE A 23 32.93 0.64 -5.98
C PHE A 23 33.56 1.38 -7.17
N TYR A 24 33.73 2.71 -7.05
CA TYR A 24 34.28 3.55 -8.13
C TYR A 24 35.71 3.19 -8.53
N ASN A 25 36.48 2.54 -7.65
CA ASN A 25 37.84 2.07 -7.91
C ASN A 25 37.90 0.81 -8.80
N LEU A 26 36.85 -0.03 -8.78
CA LEU A 26 36.82 -1.30 -9.52
C LEU A 26 36.39 -1.08 -10.97
N LYS A 27 36.94 -1.80 -11.94
CA LYS A 27 36.53 -1.69 -13.35
C LYS A 27 35.03 -1.96 -13.53
N ASN A 28 34.34 -1.14 -14.33
CA ASN A 28 32.90 -1.27 -14.61
C ASN A 28 32.50 -2.71 -15.00
N SER A 29 33.18 -3.31 -15.97
CA SER A 29 32.88 -4.66 -16.46
C SER A 29 33.00 -5.73 -15.38
N PHE A 30 33.90 -5.54 -14.43
CA PHE A 30 34.09 -6.46 -13.31
C PHE A 30 32.95 -6.33 -12.29
N VAL A 31 32.56 -5.10 -11.94
CA VAL A 31 31.41 -4.83 -11.08
C VAL A 31 30.13 -5.42 -11.67
N PHE A 32 29.87 -5.22 -12.97
CA PHE A 32 28.69 -5.79 -13.63
C PHE A 32 28.66 -7.32 -13.63
N LYS A 33 29.80 -7.98 -13.91
CA LYS A 33 29.86 -9.45 -13.87
C LYS A 33 29.56 -9.99 -12.47
N LEU A 34 30.19 -9.42 -11.45
CA LEU A 34 29.94 -9.83 -10.06
C LEU A 34 28.51 -9.55 -9.61
N ALA A 35 27.96 -8.40 -9.99
CA ALA A 35 26.58 -8.04 -9.71
C ALA A 35 25.62 -9.03 -10.39
N PHE A 36 25.84 -9.35 -11.67
CA PHE A 36 25.03 -10.32 -12.40
C PHE A 36 25.06 -11.70 -11.74
N VAL A 37 26.25 -12.19 -11.39
CA VAL A 37 26.38 -13.48 -10.69
C VAL A 37 25.68 -13.44 -9.33
N GLY A 38 25.84 -12.37 -8.54
CA GLY A 38 25.14 -12.21 -7.26
C GLY A 38 23.61 -12.22 -7.40
N PHE A 39 23.07 -11.54 -8.42
CA PHE A 39 21.65 -11.52 -8.70
C PHE A 39 21.14 -12.91 -9.15
N VAL A 40 21.87 -13.62 -10.01
CA VAL A 40 21.52 -15.00 -10.41
C VAL A 40 21.45 -15.93 -9.21
N PHE A 41 22.42 -15.84 -8.28
CA PHE A 41 22.38 -16.60 -7.03
C PHE A 41 21.18 -16.23 -6.16
N SER A 42 20.81 -14.95 -6.10
CA SER A 42 19.61 -14.52 -5.37
C SER A 42 18.33 -15.11 -5.96
N TYR A 43 18.24 -15.19 -7.29
CA TYR A 43 17.11 -15.78 -7.99
C TYR A 43 16.95 -17.26 -7.63
N PHE A 44 18.02 -18.04 -7.70
CA PHE A 44 17.97 -19.45 -7.34
C PHE A 44 17.67 -19.67 -5.85
N ALA A 45 18.29 -18.90 -4.96
CA ALA A 45 18.01 -18.97 -3.52
C ALA A 45 16.53 -18.69 -3.24
N PHE A 46 15.99 -17.61 -3.80
CA PHE A 46 14.58 -17.25 -3.63
C PHE A 46 13.64 -18.28 -4.26
N PHE A 47 13.95 -18.79 -5.45
CA PHE A 47 13.14 -19.82 -6.12
C PHE A 47 13.03 -21.10 -5.29
N ILE A 48 14.14 -21.54 -4.69
CA ILE A 48 14.17 -22.70 -3.78
C ILE A 48 13.32 -22.41 -2.54
N SER A 49 13.53 -21.26 -1.89
CA SER A 49 12.76 -20.88 -0.69
C SER A 49 11.28 -20.64 -0.97
N SER A 50 10.92 -20.16 -2.16
CA SER A 50 9.52 -19.98 -2.58
C SER A 50 8.82 -21.33 -2.72
N LYS A 51 9.49 -22.34 -3.29
CA LYS A 51 8.95 -23.71 -3.39
C LYS A 51 8.74 -24.38 -2.03
N THR A 52 9.54 -24.04 -1.03
CA THR A 52 9.40 -24.57 0.34
C THR A 52 8.56 -23.68 1.25
N LEU A 53 7.98 -22.59 0.74
CA LEU A 53 7.24 -21.58 1.53
C LEU A 53 8.07 -20.94 2.67
N GLN A 54 9.40 -20.89 2.52
CA GLN A 54 10.36 -20.34 3.49
C GLN A 54 11.00 -19.03 3.00
N TYR A 55 10.37 -18.32 2.07
CA TYR A 55 10.92 -17.07 1.52
C TYR A 55 10.98 -15.95 2.57
N ASP A 56 10.11 -15.95 3.58
CA ASP A 56 10.19 -15.01 4.71
C ASP A 56 11.42 -15.26 5.59
N LEU A 57 11.78 -16.53 5.80
CA LEU A 57 13.00 -16.90 6.53
C LEU A 57 14.26 -16.50 5.74
N LEU A 58 14.26 -16.71 4.41
CA LEU A 58 15.34 -16.21 3.55
C LEU A 58 15.46 -14.69 3.65
N PHE A 59 14.33 -13.97 3.62
CA PHE A 59 14.31 -12.52 3.76
C PHE A 59 14.82 -12.06 5.13
N PHE A 60 14.50 -12.76 6.22
CA PHE A 60 15.07 -12.51 7.55
C PHE A 60 16.61 -12.60 7.54
N PHE A 61 17.17 -13.72 7.08
CA PHE A 61 18.63 -13.87 6.98
C PHE A 61 19.27 -12.87 6.02
N ASN A 62 18.56 -12.49 4.96
CA ASN A 62 19.00 -11.45 4.05
C ASN A 62 19.13 -10.07 4.73
N ASN A 63 18.23 -9.74 5.65
CA ASN A 63 18.33 -8.51 6.44
C ASN A 63 19.51 -8.56 7.42
N ILE A 64 19.83 -9.72 8.00
CA ILE A 64 21.06 -9.91 8.79
C ILE A 64 22.30 -9.69 7.91
N LEU A 65 22.30 -10.23 6.69
CA LEU A 65 23.37 -10.00 5.72
C LEU A 65 23.51 -8.51 5.37
N PHE A 66 22.40 -7.77 5.20
CA PHE A 66 22.45 -6.33 5.00
C PHE A 66 23.14 -5.61 6.15
N VAL A 67 22.76 -5.90 7.41
CA VAL A 67 23.40 -5.30 8.59
C VAL A 67 24.90 -5.56 8.58
N PHE A 68 25.32 -6.81 8.36
CA PHE A 68 26.73 -7.17 8.29
C PHE A 68 27.47 -6.41 7.18
N VAL A 69 26.93 -6.42 5.97
CA VAL A 69 27.53 -5.74 4.80
C VAL A 69 27.65 -4.24 5.04
N PHE A 70 26.63 -3.58 5.58
CA PHE A 70 26.66 -2.14 5.88
C PHE A 70 27.67 -1.78 6.97
N LEU A 71 27.83 -2.62 8.01
CA LEU A 71 28.89 -2.45 9.01
C LEU A 71 30.28 -2.58 8.39
N VAL A 72 30.50 -3.57 7.51
CA VAL A 72 31.78 -3.72 6.79
C VAL A 72 32.05 -2.52 5.88
N LEU A 73 31.02 -1.99 5.21
CA LEU A 73 31.15 -0.78 4.39
C LEU A 73 31.64 0.42 5.20
N LEU A 74 31.14 0.60 6.43
CA LEU A 74 31.58 1.69 7.32
C LEU A 74 33.04 1.52 7.75
N VAL A 75 33.48 0.30 8.07
CA VAL A 75 34.88 0.01 8.44
C VAL A 75 35.84 0.26 7.26
N LEU A 76 35.43 -0.12 6.04
CA LEU A 76 36.24 0.05 4.83
C LEU A 76 36.52 1.50 4.45
N VAL A 77 35.73 2.46 4.94
CA VAL A 77 36.02 3.89 4.76
C VAL A 77 37.35 4.26 5.41
N TYR A 78 37.69 3.65 6.55
CA TYR A 78 38.90 3.95 7.32
C TYR A 78 40.13 3.12 6.89
N MET A 79 39.94 2.11 6.04
CA MET A 79 41.05 1.28 5.58
C MET A 79 41.95 1.99 4.56
N GLN A 80 43.25 2.02 4.86
CA GLN A 80 44.30 2.64 4.04
C GLN A 80 44.93 1.68 3.01
N ASN A 81 44.89 0.35 3.23
CA ASN A 81 45.49 -0.63 2.32
C ASN A 81 44.59 -0.87 1.08
N ASN A 82 45.00 -0.33 -0.07
CA ASN A 82 44.21 -0.38 -1.31
C ASN A 82 44.03 -1.80 -1.87
N ILE A 83 45.03 -2.69 -1.78
CA ILE A 83 44.95 -4.05 -2.36
C ILE A 83 43.92 -4.89 -1.60
N ILE A 84 43.96 -4.85 -0.26
CA ILE A 84 43.00 -5.58 0.57
C ILE A 84 41.60 -4.98 0.40
N LYS A 85 41.51 -3.64 0.33
CA LYS A 85 40.25 -2.93 0.10
C LYS A 85 39.56 -3.35 -1.19
N GLU A 86 40.30 -3.46 -2.30
CA GLU A 86 39.73 -3.90 -3.59
C GLU A 86 39.20 -5.34 -3.54
N LYS A 87 39.92 -6.26 -2.87
CA LYS A 87 39.46 -7.64 -2.69
C LYS A 87 38.17 -7.71 -1.88
N ILE A 88 38.09 -7.00 -0.75
CA ILE A 88 36.87 -6.95 0.07
C ILE A 88 35.73 -6.29 -0.70
N GLN A 89 36.00 -5.19 -1.41
CA GLN A 89 35.02 -4.52 -2.27
C GLN A 89 34.42 -5.47 -3.32
N SER A 90 35.24 -6.34 -3.91
CA SER A 90 34.77 -7.33 -4.88
C SER A 90 33.77 -8.32 -4.27
N VAL A 91 34.06 -8.81 -3.06
CA VAL A 91 33.13 -9.68 -2.31
C VAL A 91 31.83 -8.93 -1.98
N LEU A 92 31.93 -7.66 -1.57
CA LEU A 92 30.77 -6.85 -1.23
C LEU A 92 29.87 -6.54 -2.43
N VAL A 93 30.42 -6.38 -3.64
CA VAL A 93 29.60 -6.23 -4.87
C VAL A 93 28.69 -7.43 -5.04
N PHE A 94 29.24 -8.65 -4.90
CA PHE A 94 28.49 -9.90 -5.02
C PHE A 94 27.43 -10.00 -3.92
N LEU A 95 27.81 -9.80 -2.65
CA LEU A 95 26.89 -9.91 -1.51
C LEU A 95 25.77 -8.86 -1.55
N LEU A 96 26.07 -7.60 -1.91
CA LEU A 96 25.05 -6.57 -2.07
C LEU A 96 24.11 -6.91 -3.22
N SER A 97 24.64 -7.35 -4.36
CA SER A 97 23.78 -7.72 -5.49
C SER A 97 22.85 -8.88 -5.14
N PHE A 98 23.39 -9.89 -4.44
CA PHE A 98 22.59 -10.97 -3.88
C PHE A 98 21.49 -10.42 -2.97
N ALA A 99 21.85 -9.56 -2.02
CA ALA A 99 20.91 -9.08 -1.01
C ALA A 99 19.80 -8.18 -1.56
N PHE A 100 20.15 -7.28 -2.49
CA PHE A 100 19.18 -6.48 -3.23
C PHE A 100 18.33 -7.33 -4.16
N GLY A 101 18.88 -8.39 -4.75
CA GLY A 101 18.14 -9.36 -5.55
C GLY A 101 17.08 -10.11 -4.75
N VAL A 102 17.42 -10.63 -3.56
CA VAL A 102 16.45 -11.25 -2.64
C VAL A 102 15.37 -10.24 -2.24
N LYS A 103 15.74 -8.99 -1.92
CA LYS A 103 14.78 -7.93 -1.60
C LYS A 103 13.79 -7.66 -2.73
N TYR A 104 14.29 -7.55 -3.97
CA TYR A 104 13.44 -7.34 -5.15
C TYR A 104 12.44 -8.49 -5.36
N LEU A 105 12.91 -9.74 -5.22
CA LEU A 105 12.09 -10.93 -5.40
C LEU A 105 11.05 -11.07 -4.29
N HIS A 106 11.40 -10.73 -3.04
CA HIS A 106 10.47 -10.71 -1.91
C HIS A 106 9.35 -9.68 -2.11
N VAL A 107 9.69 -8.44 -2.49
CA VAL A 107 8.69 -7.38 -2.75
C VAL A 107 7.79 -7.71 -3.95
N SER A 108 8.28 -8.51 -4.90
CA SER A 108 7.56 -8.85 -6.14
C SER A 108 6.88 -10.22 -6.10
N VAL A 109 6.88 -10.91 -4.94
CA VAL A 109 6.41 -12.30 -4.84
C VAL A 109 4.94 -12.45 -5.26
N ASP A 110 4.10 -11.50 -4.87
CA ASP A 110 2.66 -11.49 -5.17
C ASP A 110 2.33 -11.00 -6.59
N PHE A 111 3.34 -10.59 -7.35
CA PHE A 111 3.20 -10.02 -8.69
C PHE A 111 3.99 -10.84 -9.71
N PRO A 112 3.57 -12.08 -10.02
CA PRO A 112 4.26 -12.90 -11.01
C PRO A 112 4.27 -12.18 -12.37
N ILE A 113 5.44 -12.14 -13.01
CA ILE A 113 5.64 -11.49 -14.32
C ILE A 113 5.04 -12.35 -15.45
N LEU A 114 5.16 -13.67 -15.31
CA LEU A 114 4.63 -14.65 -16.25
C LEU A 114 3.38 -15.29 -15.63
N SER A 115 2.20 -14.81 -16.04
CA SER A 115 0.98 -15.62 -15.93
C SER A 115 1.02 -16.72 -16.99
N THR A 116 0.01 -17.60 -17.02
CA THR A 116 -0.05 -18.87 -17.78
C THR A 116 0.41 -18.83 -19.24
N ASN A 117 0.46 -17.65 -19.89
CA ASN A 117 0.97 -17.47 -21.24
C ASN A 117 2.20 -16.54 -21.28
N PHE A 118 3.31 -17.03 -21.86
CA PHE A 118 4.57 -16.29 -22.00
C PHE A 118 4.48 -15.04 -22.90
N LEU A 119 3.53 -15.02 -23.85
CA LEU A 119 3.35 -13.95 -24.85
C LEU A 119 2.05 -13.17 -24.66
N ASP A 120 1.57 -13.02 -23.42
CA ASP A 120 0.48 -12.08 -23.16
C ASP A 120 0.98 -10.62 -23.26
N SER A 121 0.14 -9.72 -23.76
CA SER A 121 0.39 -8.28 -23.80
C SER A 121 0.77 -7.74 -22.43
N LEU A 122 0.23 -8.34 -21.37
CA LEU A 122 0.53 -8.01 -20.00
C LEU A 122 2.02 -8.26 -19.66
N ALA A 123 2.53 -9.43 -20.00
CA ALA A 123 3.91 -9.84 -19.71
C ALA A 123 4.92 -8.96 -20.47
N ILE A 124 4.67 -8.69 -21.75
CA ILE A 124 5.54 -7.84 -22.59
C ILE A 124 5.67 -6.43 -22.00
N SER A 125 4.53 -5.83 -21.62
CA SER A 125 4.52 -4.52 -20.97
C SER A 125 5.30 -4.54 -19.65
N SER A 126 5.11 -5.56 -18.81
CA SER A 126 5.83 -5.71 -17.54
C SER A 126 7.35 -5.78 -17.73
N PHE A 127 7.82 -6.59 -18.68
CA PHE A 127 9.25 -6.64 -19.03
C PHE A 127 9.77 -5.31 -19.56
N GLY A 128 8.99 -4.59 -20.37
CA GLY A 128 9.34 -3.26 -20.87
C GLY A 128 9.58 -2.26 -19.74
N PHE A 129 8.72 -2.25 -18.71
CA PHE A 129 8.88 -1.39 -17.54
C PHE A 129 10.10 -1.77 -16.68
N ILE A 130 10.38 -3.07 -16.50
CA ILE A 130 11.58 -3.54 -15.80
C ILE A 130 12.85 -3.12 -16.55
N LEU A 131 12.86 -3.30 -17.88
CA LEU A 131 13.99 -2.91 -18.73
C LEU A 131 14.23 -1.39 -18.69
N LEU A 132 13.14 -0.60 -18.75
CA LEU A 132 13.22 0.85 -18.60
C LEU A 132 13.85 1.25 -17.26
N ALA A 133 13.37 0.66 -16.15
CA ALA A 133 13.94 0.91 -14.82
C ALA A 133 15.43 0.53 -14.75
N PHE A 134 15.81 -0.61 -15.34
CA PHE A 134 17.19 -1.05 -15.42
C PHE A 134 18.09 -0.06 -16.18
N VAL A 135 17.65 0.40 -17.36
CA VAL A 135 18.40 1.38 -18.17
C VAL A 135 18.58 2.70 -17.42
N ILE A 136 17.55 3.16 -16.70
CA ILE A 136 17.65 4.38 -15.89
C ILE A 136 18.63 4.19 -14.73
N CYS A 137 18.53 3.08 -13.97
CA CYS A 137 19.47 2.77 -12.89
C CYS A 137 20.91 2.67 -13.40
N LEU A 138 21.13 2.09 -14.58
CA LEU A 138 22.44 2.04 -15.24
C LEU A 138 22.95 3.44 -15.59
N GLY A 139 22.10 4.30 -16.15
CA GLY A 139 22.44 5.70 -16.44
C GLY A 139 22.84 6.49 -15.20
N VAL A 140 22.08 6.34 -14.10
CA VAL A 140 22.39 6.93 -12.80
C VAL A 140 23.73 6.41 -12.27
N TYR A 141 23.97 5.10 -12.34
CA TYR A 141 25.23 4.49 -11.91
C TYR A 141 26.43 5.12 -12.63
N LEU A 142 26.36 5.21 -13.97
CA LEU A 142 27.44 5.78 -14.79
C LEU A 142 27.66 7.26 -14.46
N TYR A 143 26.58 8.02 -14.29
CA TYR A 143 26.65 9.44 -13.94
C TYR A 143 27.28 9.70 -12.57
N ILE A 144 26.83 9.01 -11.53
CA ILE A 144 27.33 9.19 -10.16
C ILE A 144 28.79 8.74 -10.05
N ARG A 145 29.14 7.66 -10.76
CA ARG A 145 30.52 7.20 -10.85
C ARG A 145 31.41 8.24 -11.54
N TRP A 146 30.95 8.85 -12.63
CA TRP A 146 31.65 9.97 -13.28
C TRP A 146 31.76 11.18 -12.34
N LEU A 147 30.72 11.51 -11.57
CA LEU A 147 30.77 12.62 -10.61
C LEU A 147 31.82 12.46 -9.51
N ARG A 148 32.24 11.23 -9.19
CA ARG A 148 33.34 10.99 -8.24
C ARG A 148 34.66 11.61 -8.69
N GLU A 149 34.85 11.87 -9.99
CA GLU A 149 36.04 12.56 -10.51
C GLU A 149 36.18 13.99 -9.96
N PHE A 150 35.05 14.67 -9.67
CA PHE A 150 35.04 16.02 -9.09
C PHE A 150 35.29 16.04 -7.57
N LYS A 151 35.40 14.87 -6.91
CA LYS A 151 35.71 14.73 -5.48
C LYS A 151 34.81 15.55 -4.54
N PHE A 152 33.53 15.72 -4.87
CA PHE A 152 32.57 16.42 -4.01
C PHE A 152 32.41 15.74 -2.65
N LYS A 153 32.62 16.49 -1.56
CA LYS A 153 32.40 16.00 -0.17
C LYS A 153 30.98 15.45 0.04
N PHE A 154 30.00 16.06 -0.61
CA PHE A 154 28.60 15.66 -0.58
C PHE A 154 28.35 14.20 -0.99
N LEU A 155 29.15 13.63 -1.91
CA LEU A 155 28.98 12.22 -2.33
C LEU A 155 29.27 11.23 -1.18
N ASN A 156 30.14 11.60 -0.23
CA ASN A 156 30.36 10.79 0.97
C ASN A 156 29.20 10.93 1.97
N ILE A 157 28.58 12.12 2.06
CA ILE A 157 27.37 12.33 2.87
C ILE A 157 26.24 11.46 2.31
N LEU A 158 26.02 11.50 0.99
CA LEU A 158 25.02 10.66 0.32
C LEU A 158 25.23 9.17 0.60
N LEU A 159 26.48 8.69 0.53
CA LEU A 159 26.82 7.32 0.88
C LEU A 159 26.42 6.98 2.34
N CYS A 160 26.78 7.83 3.30
CA CYS A 160 26.41 7.61 4.71
C CYS A 160 24.89 7.61 4.92
N VAL A 161 24.17 8.50 4.26
CA VAL A 161 22.70 8.56 4.35
C VAL A 161 22.06 7.27 3.81
N ILE A 162 22.51 6.77 2.65
CA ILE A 162 22.04 5.49 2.10
C ILE A 162 22.30 4.33 3.08
N VAL A 163 23.51 4.26 3.64
CA VAL A 163 23.89 3.21 4.59
C VAL A 163 23.01 3.26 5.85
N ILE A 164 22.79 4.44 6.44
CA ILE A 164 21.95 4.59 7.65
C ILE A 164 20.50 4.18 7.37
N PHE A 165 19.94 4.61 6.25
CA PHE A 165 18.54 4.34 5.88
C PHE A 165 18.31 2.84 5.68
N TYR A 166 19.21 2.15 4.99
CA TYR A 166 19.10 0.71 4.77
C TYR A 166 19.47 -0.11 6.01
N LEU A 167 20.36 0.38 6.87
CA LEU A 167 20.65 -0.26 8.16
C LEU A 167 19.41 -0.20 9.07
N ASN A 168 18.74 0.96 9.13
CA ASN A 168 17.47 1.12 9.83
C ASN A 168 16.40 0.16 9.29
N GLU A 169 16.22 0.12 7.96
CA GLU A 169 15.26 -0.78 7.31
C GLU A 169 15.55 -2.25 7.66
N ALA A 170 16.81 -2.70 7.55
CA ALA A 170 17.18 -4.07 7.83
C ALA A 170 16.90 -4.46 9.29
N LEU A 171 17.25 -3.58 10.25
CA LEU A 171 16.97 -3.81 11.67
C LEU A 171 15.47 -3.89 11.96
N VAL A 172 14.67 -3.02 11.34
CA VAL A 172 13.21 -3.01 11.49
C VAL A 172 12.59 -4.29 10.95
N GLN A 173 13.05 -4.79 9.80
CA GLN A 173 12.56 -6.04 9.23
C GLN A 173 12.93 -7.26 10.09
N ILE A 174 14.11 -7.26 10.70
CA ILE A 174 14.52 -8.29 11.68
C ILE A 174 13.57 -8.27 12.89
N VAL A 175 13.33 -7.11 13.48
CA VAL A 175 12.41 -6.97 14.64
C VAL A 175 11.00 -7.40 14.26
N LEU A 176 10.50 -6.99 13.09
CA LEU A 176 9.17 -7.37 12.61
C LEU A 176 9.03 -8.89 12.46
N HIS A 177 10.05 -9.57 11.94
CA HIS A 177 10.04 -11.04 11.84
C HIS A 177 10.05 -11.70 13.23
N LEU A 178 10.90 -11.22 14.15
CA LEU A 178 10.96 -11.75 15.52
C LEU A 178 9.65 -11.54 16.30
N MET A 179 8.94 -10.44 16.06
CA MET A 179 7.61 -10.20 16.62
C MET A 179 6.58 -11.17 16.06
N ARG A 180 6.62 -11.46 14.75
CA ARG A 180 5.70 -12.42 14.10
C ARG A 180 5.89 -13.84 14.61
N GLU A 181 7.12 -14.24 14.89
CA GLU A 181 7.47 -15.56 15.47
C GLU A 181 7.23 -15.63 16.99
N GLY A 182 6.85 -14.52 17.65
CA GLY A 182 6.63 -14.47 19.09
C GLY A 182 7.92 -14.49 19.94
N ALA A 183 9.09 -14.29 19.33
CA ALA A 183 10.38 -14.22 20.03
C ALA A 183 10.56 -12.88 20.78
N ILE A 184 9.86 -11.82 20.35
CA ILE A 184 9.80 -10.51 21.02
C ILE A 184 8.34 -10.18 21.30
N GLU A 185 8.03 -9.79 22.53
CA GLU A 185 6.68 -9.35 22.91
C GLU A 185 6.29 -8.05 22.20
N THR A 186 5.02 -7.96 21.77
CA THR A 186 4.52 -6.80 21.02
C THR A 186 4.12 -5.68 21.97
N GLU A 187 5.08 -4.83 22.36
CA GLU A 187 4.81 -3.59 23.08
C GLU A 187 4.49 -2.42 22.14
N SER A 188 3.78 -1.41 22.65
CA SER A 188 3.33 -0.24 21.88
C SER A 188 4.48 0.56 21.26
N LEU A 189 5.63 0.64 21.94
CA LEU A 189 6.82 1.35 21.45
C LEU A 189 7.45 0.63 20.24
N TYR A 190 7.70 -0.68 20.33
CA TYR A 190 8.26 -1.46 19.23
C TYR A 190 7.33 -1.46 18.03
N LEU A 191 6.02 -1.65 18.26
CA LEU A 191 5.03 -1.65 17.20
C LEU A 191 4.96 -0.28 16.48
N SER A 192 4.96 0.82 17.23
CA SER A 192 4.95 2.18 16.67
C SER A 192 6.21 2.46 15.85
N TYR A 193 7.39 2.05 16.35
CA TYR A 193 8.66 2.21 15.65
C TYR A 193 8.70 1.41 14.36
N VAL A 194 8.33 0.12 14.41
CA VAL A 194 8.29 -0.76 13.24
C VAL A 194 7.30 -0.24 12.21
N ALA A 195 6.08 0.09 12.62
CA ALA A 195 5.04 0.60 11.72
C ALA A 195 5.48 1.89 11.00
N LYS A 196 6.02 2.87 11.74
CA LYS A 196 6.50 4.13 11.15
C LYS A 196 7.68 3.89 10.20
N SER A 197 8.65 3.08 10.61
CA SER A 197 9.85 2.85 9.79
C SER A 197 9.51 2.12 8.49
N VAL A 198 8.69 1.06 8.55
CA VAL A 198 8.18 0.36 7.37
C VAL A 198 7.38 1.30 6.45
N TYR A 199 6.59 2.20 7.02
CA TYR A 199 5.86 3.21 6.25
C TYR A 199 6.81 4.16 5.50
N TYR A 200 7.87 4.65 6.17
CA TYR A 200 8.79 5.62 5.58
C TYR A 200 9.74 5.06 4.53
N VAL A 201 10.00 3.74 4.49
CA VAL A 201 10.82 3.09 3.45
C VAL A 201 10.30 3.41 2.04
N LYS A 202 8.99 3.55 1.87
CA LYS A 202 8.36 3.90 0.58
C LYS A 202 8.85 5.25 0.03
N PHE A 203 9.32 6.15 0.90
CA PHE A 203 9.78 7.48 0.51
C PHE A 203 11.26 7.55 0.13
N TYR A 204 12.04 6.48 0.30
CA TYR A 204 13.48 6.47 0.01
C TYR A 204 13.82 6.90 -1.43
N PRO A 205 13.12 6.45 -2.49
CA PRO A 205 13.39 6.90 -3.85
C PRO A 205 13.28 8.42 -4.03
N TYR A 206 12.34 9.07 -3.32
CA TYR A 206 12.16 10.53 -3.38
C TYR A 206 13.31 11.28 -2.72
N VAL A 207 13.84 10.76 -1.62
CA VAL A 207 15.06 11.29 -0.98
C VAL A 207 16.24 11.18 -1.94
N TRP A 208 16.36 10.07 -2.67
CA TRP A 208 17.40 9.88 -3.68
C TRP A 208 17.24 10.80 -4.88
N PHE A 209 16.01 11.07 -5.33
CA PHE A 209 15.77 12.08 -6.37
C PHE A 209 16.20 13.47 -5.94
N PHE A 210 15.95 13.87 -4.69
CA PHE A 210 16.43 15.15 -4.16
C PHE A 210 17.97 15.24 -4.26
N PHE A 211 18.68 14.22 -3.79
CA PHE A 211 20.14 14.19 -3.86
C PHE A 211 20.69 14.08 -5.28
N LEU A 212 19.98 13.39 -6.18
CA LEU A 212 20.32 13.32 -7.61
C LEU A 212 20.18 14.71 -8.25
N GLY A 213 19.08 15.43 -7.98
CA GLY A 213 18.87 16.82 -8.42
C GLY A 213 19.96 17.76 -7.90
N TRP A 214 20.31 17.64 -6.61
CA TRP A 214 21.41 18.42 -6.03
C TRP A 214 22.76 18.14 -6.71
N SER A 215 23.03 16.87 -7.02
CA SER A 215 24.26 16.49 -7.73
C SER A 215 24.34 17.07 -9.13
N ILE A 216 23.21 17.21 -9.83
CA ILE A 216 23.10 17.88 -11.14
C ILE A 216 23.49 19.35 -11.01
N ILE A 217 22.94 20.07 -10.02
CA ILE A 217 23.26 21.48 -9.80
C ILE A 217 24.76 21.66 -9.54
N LEU A 218 25.37 20.79 -8.71
CA LEU A 218 26.81 20.83 -8.44
C LEU A 218 27.66 20.55 -9.68
N ALA A 219 27.24 19.59 -10.53
CA ALA A 219 27.92 19.28 -11.78
C ALA A 219 27.89 20.48 -12.74
N LEU A 220 26.74 21.14 -12.86
CA LEU A 220 26.56 22.33 -13.71
C LEU A 220 27.44 23.50 -13.27
N LYS A 221 27.69 23.66 -11.96
CA LYS A 221 28.61 24.68 -11.43
C LYS A 221 30.09 24.43 -11.80
N GLN A 222 30.45 23.23 -12.26
CA GLN A 222 31.82 22.93 -12.72
C GLN A 222 32.10 23.33 -14.16
N ARG A 223 31.11 23.91 -14.85
CA ARG A 223 31.27 24.46 -16.18
C ARG A 223 32.19 25.68 -16.15
N VAL A 224 33.01 25.81 -17.20
CA VAL A 224 33.82 27.01 -17.43
C VAL A 224 32.90 28.06 -18.07
N SER A 225 32.64 29.18 -17.37
CA SER A 225 31.71 30.24 -17.79
C SER A 225 32.24 31.09 -18.94
N GLU A 226 33.52 31.44 -18.91
CA GLU A 226 34.16 32.32 -19.89
C GLU A 226 35.04 31.54 -20.87
N ASN A 227 34.41 30.72 -21.72
CA ASN A 227 35.13 29.99 -22.77
C ASN A 227 35.06 30.76 -24.11
N VAL A 228 35.91 31.78 -24.27
CA VAL A 228 35.98 32.58 -25.51
C VAL A 228 37.09 32.07 -26.41
N LYS A 229 36.81 31.90 -27.71
CA LYS A 229 37.82 31.52 -28.70
C LYS A 229 38.80 32.69 -28.89
N ARG A 230 40.05 32.52 -28.43
CA ARG A 230 41.08 33.59 -28.50
C ARG A 230 41.94 33.53 -29.75
N LYS A 231 42.12 32.32 -30.33
CA LYS A 231 42.96 32.06 -31.50
C LYS A 231 42.34 30.98 -32.39
N ASP A 232 42.78 30.90 -33.65
CA ASP A 232 42.49 29.74 -34.49
C ASP A 232 43.23 28.51 -33.97
N PHE A 233 42.56 27.36 -34.00
CA PHE A 233 43.02 26.10 -33.39
C PHE A 233 43.32 26.17 -31.88
N ASP A 234 42.61 27.03 -31.14
CA ASP A 234 42.71 27.12 -29.68
C ASP A 234 42.36 25.79 -28.98
N ILE A 235 43.39 25.12 -28.44
CA ILE A 235 43.29 23.83 -27.77
C ILE A 235 42.53 23.96 -26.45
N GLU A 236 42.73 25.07 -25.72
CA GLU A 236 42.10 25.30 -24.42
C GLU A 236 40.60 25.50 -24.58
N PHE A 237 40.21 26.29 -25.58
CA PHE A 237 38.81 26.47 -25.96
C PHE A 237 38.13 25.12 -26.27
N ARG A 238 38.78 24.27 -27.07
CA ARG A 238 38.24 22.94 -27.45
C ARG A 238 38.11 22.02 -26.25
N LYS A 239 39.10 22.00 -25.34
CA LYS A 239 39.05 21.18 -24.11
C LYS A 239 37.93 21.64 -23.18
N ASN A 240 37.78 22.95 -22.96
CA ASN A 240 36.73 23.52 -22.14
C ASN A 240 35.34 23.31 -22.75
N HIS A 241 35.23 23.39 -24.08
CA HIS A 241 33.99 23.10 -24.79
C HIS A 241 33.60 21.63 -24.64
N ALA A 242 34.54 20.70 -24.84
CA ALA A 242 34.30 19.27 -24.63
C ALA A 242 33.87 18.97 -23.18
N LYS A 243 34.55 19.55 -22.18
CA LYS A 243 34.18 19.41 -20.75
C LYS A 243 32.77 19.91 -20.48
N ASN A 244 32.45 21.12 -20.93
CA ASN A 244 31.13 21.73 -20.75
C ASN A 244 30.04 20.93 -21.47
N SER A 245 30.31 20.42 -22.67
CA SER A 245 29.38 19.56 -23.41
C SER A 245 29.11 18.25 -22.67
N THR A 246 30.15 17.59 -22.14
CA THR A 246 29.98 16.36 -21.35
C THR A 246 29.14 16.60 -20.11
N ILE A 247 29.45 17.67 -19.35
CA ILE A 247 28.65 18.06 -18.19
C ILE A 247 27.20 18.29 -18.59
N THR A 248 26.97 19.04 -19.68
CA THR A 248 25.62 19.36 -20.17
C THR A 248 24.85 18.11 -20.55
N ASN A 249 25.43 17.25 -21.38
CA ASN A 249 24.74 16.09 -21.92
C ASN A 249 24.45 15.06 -20.81
N PHE A 250 25.39 14.80 -19.91
CA PHE A 250 25.17 13.89 -18.79
C PHE A 250 24.13 14.43 -17.81
N SER A 251 24.24 15.71 -17.43
CA SER A 251 23.24 16.34 -16.55
C SER A 251 21.85 16.37 -17.18
N ALA A 252 21.72 16.68 -18.48
CA ALA A 252 20.44 16.71 -19.17
C ALA A 252 19.81 15.32 -19.30
N SER A 253 20.60 14.28 -19.62
CA SER A 253 20.13 12.90 -19.68
C SER A 253 19.63 12.40 -18.33
N VAL A 254 20.40 12.64 -17.26
CA VAL A 254 20.02 12.19 -15.91
C VAL A 254 18.84 13.00 -15.37
N PHE A 255 18.78 14.30 -15.66
CA PHE A 255 17.61 15.12 -15.33
C PHE A 255 16.35 14.60 -16.03
N SER A 256 16.43 14.29 -17.32
CA SER A 256 15.30 13.76 -18.09
C SER A 256 14.84 12.41 -17.54
N ALA A 257 15.78 11.52 -17.23
CA ALA A 257 15.49 10.22 -16.62
C ALA A 257 14.89 10.38 -15.21
N MET A 258 15.39 11.33 -14.42
CA MET A 258 14.86 11.66 -13.10
C MET A 258 13.40 12.13 -13.17
N VAL A 259 13.08 13.06 -14.09
CA VAL A 259 11.71 13.54 -14.30
C VAL A 259 10.79 12.40 -14.71
N LEU A 260 11.21 11.58 -15.69
CA LEU A 260 10.43 10.42 -16.13
C LEU A 260 10.15 9.45 -14.98
N SER A 261 11.18 9.03 -14.24
CA SER A 261 11.01 8.13 -13.10
C SER A 261 10.15 8.73 -12.00
N LEU A 262 10.31 10.02 -11.70
CA LEU A 262 9.50 10.72 -10.71
C LEU A 262 8.02 10.74 -11.13
N CYS A 263 7.71 11.01 -12.39
CA CYS A 263 6.34 10.95 -12.91
C CYS A 263 5.73 9.55 -12.77
N ILE A 264 6.49 8.49 -13.08
CA ILE A 264 6.01 7.10 -12.94
C ILE A 264 5.76 6.74 -11.48
N CYS A 265 6.68 7.09 -10.57
CA CYS A 265 6.55 6.88 -9.13
C CYS A 265 5.34 7.64 -8.56
N LEU A 266 5.20 8.93 -8.87
CA LEU A 266 4.08 9.74 -8.40
C LEU A 266 2.74 9.28 -8.99
N PHE A 267 2.71 8.87 -10.26
CA PHE A 267 1.51 8.28 -10.84
C PHE A 267 1.10 7.00 -10.10
N TYR A 268 2.07 6.15 -9.75
CA TYR A 268 1.80 4.96 -8.96
C TYR A 268 1.27 5.30 -7.56
N ASP A 269 1.97 6.15 -6.82
CA ASP A 269 1.61 6.46 -5.42
C ASP A 269 0.32 7.27 -5.31
N LEU A 270 0.04 8.19 -6.24
CA LEU A 270 -1.11 9.08 -6.17
C LEU A 270 -2.35 8.56 -6.92
N HIS A 271 -2.19 7.62 -7.86
CA HIS A 271 -3.29 7.14 -8.69
C HIS A 271 -3.37 5.62 -8.74
N ALA A 272 -2.32 4.94 -9.19
CA ALA A 272 -2.42 3.51 -9.49
C ALA A 272 -2.53 2.62 -8.25
N SER A 273 -1.94 3.03 -7.12
CA SER A 273 -1.95 2.28 -5.85
C SER A 273 -3.11 2.63 -4.93
N LYS A 274 -4.00 3.57 -5.32
CA LYS A 274 -5.16 3.93 -4.51
C LYS A 274 -6.05 2.69 -4.30
N PRO A 275 -6.43 2.41 -3.04
CA PRO A 275 -7.35 1.32 -2.77
C PRO A 275 -8.68 1.58 -3.48
N ILE A 276 -9.37 0.50 -3.82
CA ILE A 276 -10.71 0.61 -4.41
C ILE A 276 -11.62 1.21 -3.35
N THR A 277 -12.23 2.36 -3.65
CA THR A 277 -13.20 3.01 -2.77
C THR A 277 -14.61 2.57 -3.13
N ILE A 278 -15.48 2.48 -2.13
CA ILE A 278 -16.93 2.42 -2.34
C ILE A 278 -17.45 3.78 -2.82
N ASP A 279 -18.47 3.77 -3.68
CA ASP A 279 -19.22 4.97 -4.03
C ASP A 279 -20.07 5.43 -2.83
N GLU A 280 -20.35 6.72 -2.77
CA GLU A 280 -21.20 7.27 -1.71
C GLU A 280 -22.60 6.66 -1.75
N PRO A 281 -23.16 6.24 -0.60
CA PRO A 281 -24.51 5.68 -0.57
C PRO A 281 -25.57 6.77 -0.73
N THR A 282 -26.69 6.41 -1.35
CA THR A 282 -27.89 7.27 -1.31
C THR A 282 -28.59 7.09 0.04
N TYR A 283 -28.72 8.17 0.81
CA TYR A 283 -29.42 8.11 2.09
C TYR A 283 -30.92 7.99 1.88
N VAL A 284 -31.54 7.08 2.62
CA VAL A 284 -32.96 6.73 2.51
C VAL A 284 -33.59 6.61 3.89
N GLU A 285 -34.89 6.90 3.96
CA GLU A 285 -35.74 6.80 5.15
C GLU A 285 -36.88 5.80 4.86
N PRO A 286 -37.43 5.13 5.89
CA PRO A 286 -38.58 4.27 5.71
C PRO A 286 -39.84 5.08 5.35
N ASP A 287 -40.78 4.44 4.66
CA ASP A 287 -42.09 5.01 4.40
C ASP A 287 -43.02 4.96 5.62
N GLU A 288 -44.28 5.40 5.45
CA GLU A 288 -45.28 5.41 6.52
C GLU A 288 -45.62 4.01 7.08
N ASN A 289 -45.27 2.93 6.38
CA ASN A 289 -45.51 1.55 6.78
C ASN A 289 -44.27 0.87 7.38
N ASP A 290 -43.22 1.64 7.73
CA ASP A 290 -41.93 1.11 8.17
C ASP A 290 -41.26 0.22 7.11
N GLU A 291 -41.37 0.58 5.82
CA GLU A 291 -40.75 -0.16 4.71
C GLU A 291 -39.85 0.73 3.84
N PHE A 292 -38.76 0.16 3.32
CA PHE A 292 -37.94 0.78 2.27
C PHE A 292 -38.32 0.16 0.94
N VAL A 293 -38.80 0.99 0.01
CA VAL A 293 -39.36 0.55 -1.27
C VAL A 293 -38.54 1.09 -2.44
N PHE A 294 -38.05 0.19 -3.28
CA PHE A 294 -37.23 0.52 -4.45
C PHE A 294 -37.84 -0.07 -5.73
N ASP A 295 -37.91 0.72 -6.80
CA ASP A 295 -38.32 0.22 -8.12
C ASP A 295 -37.19 -0.61 -8.74
N VAL A 296 -37.48 -1.81 -9.23
CA VAL A 296 -36.49 -2.70 -9.85
C VAL A 296 -35.88 -2.11 -11.13
N ALA A 297 -36.56 -1.13 -11.76
CA ALA A 297 -36.08 -0.47 -12.95
C ALA A 297 -34.69 0.16 -12.78
N ILE A 298 -34.34 0.61 -11.56
CA ILE A 298 -33.02 1.18 -11.27
C ILE A 298 -31.89 0.15 -11.49
N LEU A 299 -32.17 -1.14 -11.31
CA LEU A 299 -31.17 -2.22 -11.38
C LEU A 299 -30.92 -2.72 -12.81
N ARG A 300 -31.68 -2.24 -13.79
CA ARG A 300 -31.57 -2.68 -15.20
C ARG A 300 -30.31 -2.15 -15.90
N ASP A 301 -29.61 -1.20 -15.28
CA ASP A 301 -28.27 -0.79 -15.69
C ASP A 301 -27.19 -1.82 -15.30
N ASN A 302 -27.58 -2.88 -14.58
CA ASN A 302 -26.71 -3.93 -14.06
C ASN A 302 -25.59 -3.41 -13.15
N ASN A 303 -25.74 -2.22 -12.57
CA ASN A 303 -24.80 -1.72 -11.56
C ASN A 303 -25.23 -2.12 -10.15
N LEU A 304 -24.32 -1.90 -9.21
CA LEU A 304 -24.61 -1.97 -7.78
C LEU A 304 -25.18 -0.62 -7.35
N HIS A 305 -26.36 -0.61 -6.75
CA HIS A 305 -27.01 0.59 -6.22
C HIS A 305 -26.92 0.59 -4.71
N ARG A 306 -26.12 1.50 -4.16
CA ARG A 306 -25.81 1.56 -2.72
C ARG A 306 -26.71 2.57 -2.01
N PHE A 307 -27.26 2.15 -0.88
CA PHE A 307 -28.12 2.92 -0.01
C PHE A 307 -27.60 2.92 1.42
N ALA A 308 -28.02 3.90 2.21
CA ALA A 308 -27.73 3.95 3.63
C ALA A 308 -28.90 4.50 4.43
N TYR A 309 -29.10 3.95 5.62
CA TYR A 309 -29.98 4.51 6.64
C TYR A 309 -29.13 4.96 7.83
N ILE A 310 -29.45 6.12 8.40
CA ILE A 310 -28.79 6.61 9.62
C ILE A 310 -29.69 6.27 10.80
N SER A 311 -29.26 5.33 11.64
CA SER A 311 -30.02 4.94 12.83
C SER A 311 -30.19 6.09 13.82
N ASP A 312 -31.07 5.91 14.80
CA ASP A 312 -31.28 6.90 15.87
C ASP A 312 -29.99 7.21 16.65
N GLU A 313 -29.07 6.25 16.75
CA GLU A 313 -27.77 6.44 17.41
C GLU A 313 -26.71 7.08 16.49
N GLY A 314 -27.07 7.39 15.24
CA GLY A 314 -26.19 7.96 14.22
C GLY A 314 -25.32 6.93 13.50
N LYS A 315 -25.56 5.62 13.66
CA LYS A 315 -24.84 4.61 12.88
C LYS A 315 -25.32 4.58 11.44
N VAL A 316 -24.38 4.52 10.51
CA VAL A 316 -24.67 4.43 9.08
C VAL A 316 -24.77 2.96 8.69
N VAL A 317 -25.99 2.49 8.44
CA VAL A 317 -26.26 1.13 7.99
C VAL A 317 -26.30 1.12 6.46
N ARG A 318 -25.28 0.56 5.83
CA ARG A 318 -25.20 0.50 4.36
C ARG A 318 -25.74 -0.82 3.83
N PHE A 319 -26.44 -0.74 2.71
CA PHE A 319 -26.90 -1.91 1.98
C PHE A 319 -26.88 -1.59 0.50
N PHE A 320 -26.96 -2.61 -0.34
CA PHE A 320 -27.06 -2.39 -1.77
C PHE A 320 -28.01 -3.36 -2.43
N LEU A 321 -28.51 -2.91 -3.57
CA LEU A 321 -29.33 -3.70 -4.48
C LEU A 321 -28.55 -3.96 -5.76
N ILE A 322 -28.69 -5.16 -6.30
CA ILE A 322 -28.10 -5.56 -7.58
C ILE A 322 -28.94 -6.67 -8.23
N ASN A 323 -28.91 -6.77 -9.55
CA ASN A 323 -29.43 -7.93 -10.26
C ASN A 323 -28.42 -9.08 -10.26
N LYS A 324 -28.85 -10.29 -9.88
CA LYS A 324 -28.00 -11.50 -9.92
C LYS A 324 -27.69 -11.97 -11.33
N ARG A 325 -28.53 -11.59 -12.29
CA ARG A 325 -28.36 -11.88 -13.72
C ARG A 325 -28.59 -10.62 -14.53
N GLU A 326 -27.77 -10.44 -15.56
CA GLU A 326 -27.76 -9.21 -16.36
C GLU A 326 -28.88 -9.15 -17.40
N ASP A 327 -29.48 -10.30 -17.72
CA ASP A 327 -30.50 -10.49 -18.76
C ASP A 327 -31.94 -10.33 -18.26
N LYS A 328 -32.16 -10.27 -16.94
CA LYS A 328 -33.51 -10.20 -16.36
C LYS A 328 -33.55 -9.59 -14.97
N ASP A 329 -34.72 -9.03 -14.64
CA ASP A 329 -35.04 -8.57 -13.29
C ASP A 329 -34.89 -9.72 -12.29
N SER A 330 -33.83 -9.66 -11.49
CA SER A 330 -33.45 -10.68 -10.51
C SER A 330 -32.80 -10.02 -9.29
N PRO A 331 -33.51 -9.08 -8.64
CA PRO A 331 -32.94 -8.26 -7.59
C PRO A 331 -32.49 -9.11 -6.40
N VAL A 332 -31.49 -8.62 -5.70
CA VAL A 332 -31.11 -9.11 -4.39
C VAL A 332 -30.72 -7.92 -3.50
N ALA A 333 -31.26 -7.90 -2.28
CA ALA A 333 -30.88 -6.96 -1.24
C ALA A 333 -29.92 -7.64 -0.25
N VAL A 334 -28.81 -6.95 0.06
CA VAL A 334 -27.78 -7.41 0.98
C VAL A 334 -27.16 -6.23 1.71
N PHE A 335 -26.67 -6.46 2.93
CA PHE A 335 -25.85 -5.45 3.62
C PHE A 335 -24.52 -5.28 2.89
N ASP A 336 -24.01 -4.05 2.86
CA ASP A 336 -22.69 -3.72 2.32
C ASP A 336 -21.57 -4.08 3.33
N ALA A 337 -21.61 -5.31 3.83
CA ALA A 337 -20.73 -5.85 4.86
C ALA A 337 -20.51 -7.35 4.65
N CYS A 338 -19.35 -7.82 5.10
CA CYS A 338 -18.88 -9.20 5.01
C CYS A 338 -18.79 -9.81 6.41
N SER A 339 -19.25 -11.05 6.59
CA SER A 339 -19.13 -11.74 7.89
C SER A 339 -17.69 -12.03 8.32
N ILE A 340 -16.73 -11.99 7.38
CA ILE A 340 -15.30 -12.23 7.63
C ILE A 340 -14.51 -10.92 7.67
N CYS A 341 -14.80 -10.00 6.73
CA CYS A 341 -14.01 -8.80 6.51
C CYS A 341 -14.59 -7.52 7.11
N GLY A 342 -15.78 -7.58 7.73
CA GLY A 342 -16.46 -6.42 8.29
C GLY A 342 -17.10 -5.51 7.23
N ASP A 343 -17.29 -4.24 7.58
CA ASP A 343 -17.97 -3.20 6.79
C ASP A 343 -17.07 -2.47 5.79
N MET A 344 -16.05 -3.13 5.25
CA MET A 344 -15.22 -2.54 4.19
C MET A 344 -15.99 -2.35 2.87
N GLY A 345 -17.05 -3.14 2.67
CA GLY A 345 -17.96 -3.03 1.54
C GLY A 345 -17.51 -3.73 0.24
N TYR A 346 -18.34 -3.57 -0.78
CA TYR A 346 -18.21 -4.21 -2.08
C TYR A 346 -18.27 -3.21 -3.24
N VAL A 347 -17.69 -3.60 -4.37
CA VAL A 347 -17.66 -2.81 -5.60
C VAL A 347 -17.93 -3.71 -6.80
N LYS A 348 -18.72 -3.23 -7.78
CA LYS A 348 -18.87 -3.90 -9.08
C LYS A 348 -17.92 -3.27 -10.10
N ARG A 349 -16.95 -4.01 -10.63
CA ARG A 349 -15.99 -3.55 -11.65
C ARG A 349 -15.85 -4.58 -12.75
N GLY A 350 -16.01 -4.14 -14.01
CA GLY A 350 -15.89 -5.04 -15.17
C GLY A 350 -16.88 -6.21 -15.15
N GLY A 351 -18.09 -6.00 -14.61
CA GLY A 351 -19.11 -7.04 -14.46
C GLY A 351 -18.96 -7.89 -13.19
N GLU A 352 -17.83 -7.84 -12.51
CA GLU A 352 -17.55 -8.66 -11.33
C GLU A 352 -17.85 -7.89 -10.04
N LEU A 353 -18.52 -8.53 -9.08
CA LEU A 353 -18.66 -8.02 -7.71
C LEU A 353 -17.43 -8.42 -6.90
N ILE A 354 -16.79 -7.48 -6.22
CA ILE A 354 -15.51 -7.70 -5.52
C ILE A 354 -15.63 -7.19 -4.09
N CYS A 355 -15.18 -8.00 -3.12
CA CYS A 355 -15.01 -7.53 -1.74
C CYS A 355 -13.75 -6.67 -1.64
N ILE A 356 -13.87 -5.44 -1.15
CA ILE A 356 -12.76 -4.48 -1.11
C ILE A 356 -11.63 -4.93 -0.18
N SER A 357 -11.97 -5.65 0.90
CA SER A 357 -10.99 -6.09 1.89
C SER A 357 -10.19 -7.32 1.43
N CYS A 358 -10.87 -8.40 1.03
CA CYS A 358 -10.23 -9.66 0.66
C CYS A 358 -9.85 -9.73 -0.84
N ASN A 359 -10.28 -8.76 -1.66
CA ASN A 359 -10.13 -8.72 -3.13
C ASN A 359 -10.62 -10.00 -3.84
N VAL A 360 -11.53 -10.75 -3.19
CA VAL A 360 -12.14 -11.95 -3.76
C VAL A 360 -13.28 -11.53 -4.68
N ARG A 361 -13.31 -12.14 -5.87
CA ARG A 361 -14.41 -12.03 -6.83
C ARG A 361 -15.59 -12.87 -6.35
N ILE A 362 -16.73 -12.22 -6.21
CA ILE A 362 -17.98 -12.82 -5.76
C ILE A 362 -18.76 -13.29 -6.98
N PHE A 363 -19.11 -14.57 -6.97
CA PHE A 363 -19.98 -15.13 -7.99
C PHE A 363 -21.39 -14.53 -7.85
N LEU A 364 -21.79 -13.62 -8.75
CA LEU A 364 -23.04 -12.86 -8.67
C LEU A 364 -24.29 -13.71 -8.37
N PRO A 365 -24.50 -14.90 -8.99
CA PRO A 365 -25.65 -15.73 -8.67
C PRO A 365 -25.69 -16.28 -7.24
N SER A 366 -24.57 -16.26 -6.51
CA SER A 366 -24.51 -16.65 -5.10
C SER A 366 -24.84 -15.52 -4.12
N VAL A 367 -24.90 -14.26 -4.60
CA VAL A 367 -25.27 -13.11 -3.76
C VAL A 367 -26.69 -13.31 -3.21
N GLY A 368 -26.85 -13.05 -1.90
CA GLY A 368 -28.06 -13.41 -1.15
C GLY A 368 -27.99 -14.77 -0.44
N LYS A 369 -26.90 -15.54 -0.62
CA LYS A 369 -26.59 -16.71 0.21
C LYS A 369 -25.50 -16.36 1.22
N ALA A 370 -25.70 -16.78 2.47
CA ALA A 370 -24.70 -16.62 3.53
C ALA A 370 -23.46 -17.51 3.29
N GLY A 371 -22.30 -17.05 3.77
CA GLY A 371 -21.04 -17.81 3.81
C GLY A 371 -19.90 -17.19 2.98
N GLY A 372 -18.66 -17.44 3.39
CA GLY A 372 -17.46 -16.92 2.71
C GLY A 372 -17.37 -15.39 2.73
N CYS A 373 -16.74 -14.79 1.70
CA CYS A 373 -16.72 -13.34 1.48
C CYS A 373 -18.03 -12.82 0.83
N ASN A 374 -19.14 -13.59 0.79
CA ASN A 374 -20.41 -13.08 0.24
C ASN A 374 -20.99 -11.94 1.11
N PRO A 375 -21.64 -10.94 0.50
CA PRO A 375 -22.38 -9.92 1.26
C PRO A 375 -23.42 -10.56 2.17
N ILE A 376 -23.60 -9.99 3.37
CA ILE A 376 -24.56 -10.53 4.35
C ILE A 376 -25.98 -10.38 3.80
N PRO A 377 -26.75 -11.47 3.66
CA PRO A 377 -28.07 -11.43 3.04
C PRO A 377 -29.09 -10.70 3.92
N MET A 378 -29.98 -9.96 3.26
CA MET A 378 -31.14 -9.33 3.89
C MET A 378 -32.43 -10.06 3.55
N LYS A 379 -33.41 -10.00 4.46
CA LYS A 379 -34.81 -10.32 4.14
C LYS A 379 -35.45 -9.18 3.36
N TYR A 380 -36.05 -9.51 2.22
CA TYR A 380 -36.81 -8.57 1.39
C TYR A 380 -37.92 -9.31 0.63
N LYS A 381 -38.91 -8.57 0.14
CA LYS A 381 -39.90 -9.06 -0.81
C LYS A 381 -39.65 -8.44 -2.19
N PHE A 382 -39.94 -9.21 -3.24
CA PHE A 382 -39.94 -8.71 -4.62
C PHE A 382 -41.31 -8.97 -5.24
N GLU A 383 -42.14 -7.94 -5.30
CA GLU A 383 -43.52 -8.01 -5.76
C GLU A 383 -43.86 -6.77 -6.60
N ASN A 384 -44.65 -6.93 -7.67
CA ASN A 384 -45.08 -5.83 -8.53
C ASN A 384 -43.95 -4.93 -9.06
N GLY A 385 -42.77 -5.51 -9.34
CA GLY A 385 -41.60 -4.77 -9.81
C GLY A 385 -40.90 -3.93 -8.73
N LYS A 386 -41.20 -4.15 -7.45
CA LYS A 386 -40.61 -3.41 -6.34
C LYS A 386 -39.88 -4.33 -5.37
N VAL A 387 -38.72 -3.88 -4.91
CA VAL A 387 -37.98 -4.49 -3.80
C VAL A 387 -38.41 -3.78 -2.52
N ILE A 388 -38.96 -4.54 -1.57
CA ILE A 388 -39.50 -4.04 -0.30
C ILE A 388 -38.70 -4.64 0.84
N ILE A 389 -38.07 -3.78 1.65
CA ILE A 389 -37.24 -4.17 2.79
C ILE A 389 -37.89 -3.64 4.07
N PRO A 390 -38.28 -4.51 5.02
CA PRO A 390 -38.82 -4.07 6.30
C PRO A 390 -37.79 -3.28 7.11
N PHE A 391 -38.21 -2.21 7.79
CA PHE A 391 -37.32 -1.40 8.63
C PHE A 391 -36.63 -2.22 9.73
N SER A 392 -37.32 -3.21 10.30
CA SER A 392 -36.72 -4.14 11.27
C SER A 392 -35.49 -4.86 10.73
N GLU A 393 -35.47 -5.19 9.43
CA GLU A 393 -34.31 -5.85 8.82
C GLU A 393 -33.10 -4.91 8.81
N ILE A 394 -33.29 -3.64 8.43
CA ILE A 394 -32.22 -2.62 8.46
C ILE A 394 -31.66 -2.46 9.88
N LEU A 395 -32.53 -2.44 10.89
CA LEU A 395 -32.12 -2.32 12.29
C LEU A 395 -31.31 -3.54 12.79
N ASP A 396 -31.60 -4.74 12.30
CA ASP A 396 -30.82 -5.94 12.63
C ASP A 396 -29.39 -5.88 12.07
N GLY A 397 -29.18 -5.11 10.99
CA GLY A 397 -27.87 -4.90 10.35
C GLY A 397 -26.96 -3.86 11.01
N VAL A 398 -27.47 -3.09 11.97
CA VAL A 398 -26.76 -1.96 12.61
C VAL A 398 -25.39 -2.36 13.18
N ASN A 399 -25.27 -3.59 13.69
CA ASN A 399 -24.06 -4.08 14.32
C ASN A 399 -22.97 -4.53 13.32
N PHE A 400 -23.28 -4.60 12.03
CA PHE A 400 -22.26 -4.88 11.02
C PHE A 400 -21.42 -3.65 10.69
N PHE A 401 -21.88 -2.44 11.03
CA PHE A 401 -21.27 -1.19 10.62
C PHE A 401 -20.63 -0.43 11.79
N THR A 402 -19.47 0.16 11.52
CA THR A 402 -18.67 0.90 12.49
C THR A 402 -18.79 2.42 12.32
N GLN A 403 -19.22 2.88 11.14
CA GLN A 403 -19.34 4.31 10.83
C GLN A 403 -20.48 4.96 11.62
N VAL A 404 -20.16 6.04 12.36
CA VAL A 404 -21.10 6.88 13.10
C VAL A 404 -20.99 8.33 12.59
N VAL A 405 -22.13 8.97 12.32
CA VAL A 405 -22.24 10.38 11.92
C VAL A 405 -22.87 11.22 13.03
N GLU A 406 -22.58 12.52 13.04
CA GLU A 406 -23.23 13.45 13.98
C GLU A 406 -24.74 13.45 13.75
N LYS A 407 -25.50 13.11 14.80
CA LYS A 407 -26.97 13.13 14.80
C LYS A 407 -27.46 13.71 16.13
N LYS A 408 -28.57 14.46 16.04
CA LYS A 408 -29.32 14.92 17.21
C LYS A 408 -29.96 13.72 17.89
N VAL A 409 -29.66 13.55 19.17
CA VAL A 409 -30.17 12.46 20.01
C VAL A 409 -30.74 13.06 21.29
N TYR A 410 -31.57 12.29 21.99
CA TYR A 410 -32.24 12.74 23.20
C TYR A 410 -31.87 11.83 24.36
N ASP A 411 -31.66 12.41 25.54
CA ASP A 411 -31.52 11.64 26.77
C ASP A 411 -32.82 10.84 27.03
N PRO A 412 -32.74 9.52 27.26
CA PRO A 412 -33.93 8.68 27.43
C PRO A 412 -34.70 8.96 28.73
N ILE A 413 -34.11 9.69 29.70
CA ILE A 413 -34.73 9.98 31.00
C ILE A 413 -35.37 11.38 31.01
N ASP A 414 -34.63 12.41 30.63
CA ASP A 414 -35.10 13.81 30.73
C ASP A 414 -35.36 14.49 29.38
N HIS A 415 -35.15 13.77 28.27
CA HIS A 415 -35.34 14.26 26.90
C HIS A 415 -34.49 15.49 26.54
N THR A 416 -33.40 15.73 27.26
CA THR A 416 -32.44 16.78 26.89
C THR A 416 -31.86 16.49 25.50
N GLU A 417 -31.86 17.51 24.64
CA GLU A 417 -31.26 17.43 23.30
C GLU A 417 -29.73 17.39 23.38
N LEU A 418 -29.14 16.40 22.74
CA LEU A 418 -27.70 16.13 22.71
C LEU A 418 -27.25 15.87 21.27
N ILE A 419 -25.94 15.92 21.05
CA ILE A 419 -25.30 15.42 19.82
C ILE A 419 -24.55 14.15 20.20
N ASN A 420 -24.82 13.04 19.52
CA ASN A 420 -24.28 11.71 19.85
C ASN A 420 -22.75 11.68 20.02
N LEU A 421 -21.99 12.31 19.12
CA LEU A 421 -20.52 12.36 19.20
C LEU A 421 -19.97 13.33 20.27
N LYS A 422 -20.82 14.19 20.85
CA LYS A 422 -20.45 15.20 21.86
C LYS A 422 -21.12 14.95 23.22
N ALA A 423 -21.85 13.85 23.35
CA ALA A 423 -22.55 13.51 24.58
C ALA A 423 -21.54 13.25 25.72
N PRO A 424 -21.75 13.79 26.93
CA PRO A 424 -20.85 13.59 28.06
C PRO A 424 -20.65 12.12 28.44
N ARG A 425 -21.73 11.31 28.34
CA ARG A 425 -21.73 9.89 28.65
C ARG A 425 -22.57 9.10 27.66
N SER A 426 -22.19 7.85 27.44
CA SER A 426 -22.97 6.89 26.65
C SER A 426 -22.99 5.51 27.31
N TYR A 427 -24.05 4.74 27.05
CA TYR A 427 -24.20 3.37 27.54
C TYR A 427 -24.77 2.48 26.44
N VAL A 428 -24.18 1.30 26.24
CA VAL A 428 -24.67 0.33 25.25
C VAL A 428 -25.55 -0.70 25.93
N TYR A 429 -26.81 -0.77 25.53
CA TYR A 429 -27.77 -1.76 26.01
C TYR A 429 -28.48 -2.44 24.84
N LYS A 430 -28.46 -3.79 24.80
CA LYS A 430 -29.02 -4.61 23.72
C LYS A 430 -28.58 -4.17 22.30
N GLY A 431 -27.34 -3.72 22.15
CA GLY A 431 -26.74 -3.37 20.84
C GLY A 431 -27.04 -1.94 20.38
N ARG A 432 -27.82 -1.17 21.15
CA ARG A 432 -28.09 0.25 20.93
C ARG A 432 -27.33 1.10 21.94
N THR A 433 -26.76 2.19 21.46
CA THR A 433 -26.06 3.22 22.25
C THR A 433 -27.05 4.29 22.68
N TYR A 434 -27.12 4.52 23.98
CA TYR A 434 -27.90 5.59 24.60
C TYR A 434 -26.95 6.69 25.08
N PHE A 435 -27.38 7.94 25.01
CA PHE A 435 -26.58 9.11 25.31
C PHE A 435 -27.23 9.88 26.46
N PHE A 436 -26.41 10.39 27.39
CA PHE A 436 -26.90 11.02 28.63
C PHE A 436 -26.29 12.40 28.83
N ALA A 437 -27.11 13.34 29.29
CA ALA A 437 -26.68 14.70 29.57
C ALA A 437 -25.85 14.77 30.86
N ASN A 438 -26.21 13.96 31.87
CA ASN A 438 -25.68 14.04 33.23
C ASN A 438 -25.37 12.65 33.82
N GLU A 439 -24.46 12.62 34.82
CA GLU A 439 -24.06 11.38 35.52
C GLU A 439 -25.21 10.65 36.19
N LYS A 440 -26.14 11.43 36.76
CA LYS A 440 -27.31 10.90 37.44
C LYS A 440 -28.18 10.06 36.50
N ASN A 441 -28.46 10.57 35.30
CA ASN A 441 -29.26 9.89 34.29
C ASN A 441 -28.53 8.62 33.80
N TYR A 442 -27.21 8.71 33.61
CA TYR A 442 -26.40 7.56 33.21
C TYR A 442 -26.46 6.40 34.23
N GLU A 443 -26.24 6.68 35.53
CA GLU A 443 -26.32 5.65 36.57
C GLU A 443 -27.76 5.15 36.79
N GLU A 444 -28.76 6.02 36.68
CA GLU A 444 -30.17 5.63 36.78
C GLU A 444 -30.59 4.68 35.65
N PHE A 445 -30.19 4.98 34.41
CA PHE A 445 -30.43 4.10 33.26
C PHE A 445 -29.69 2.78 33.40
N LYS A 446 -28.43 2.79 33.85
CA LYS A 446 -27.63 1.58 34.03
C LYS A 446 -28.21 0.63 35.08
N ASN A 447 -28.86 1.16 36.12
CA ASN A 447 -29.47 0.37 37.19
C ASN A 447 -30.76 -0.34 36.73
N ASP A 448 -31.60 0.33 35.93
CA ASP A 448 -32.81 -0.29 35.36
C ASP A 448 -33.11 0.23 33.94
N PRO A 449 -32.41 -0.31 32.91
CA PRO A 449 -32.60 0.12 31.53
C PRO A 449 -34.01 -0.16 30.98
N LEU A 450 -34.69 -1.19 31.47
CA LEU A 450 -35.98 -1.64 30.93
C LEU A 450 -37.10 -0.62 31.17
N LYS A 451 -36.96 0.21 32.21
CA LYS A 451 -37.93 1.25 32.56
C LYS A 451 -38.01 2.38 31.54
N TYR A 452 -36.93 2.62 30.78
CA TYR A 452 -36.76 3.82 29.93
C TYR A 452 -36.70 3.49 28.43
N ILE A 453 -36.92 2.23 28.03
CA ILE A 453 -36.78 1.77 26.64
C ILE A 453 -38.10 1.17 26.14
N ASP A 454 -38.53 1.61 24.96
CA ASP A 454 -39.61 0.96 24.21
C ASP A 454 -39.12 -0.39 23.64
N THR A 455 -39.70 -1.48 24.13
CA THR A 455 -39.29 -2.86 23.82
C THR A 455 -39.38 -3.20 22.32
N ASN A 456 -40.19 -2.48 21.54
CA ASN A 456 -40.38 -2.71 20.12
C ASN A 456 -39.23 -2.19 19.22
N LYS A 457 -38.38 -1.29 19.72
CA LYS A 457 -37.26 -0.70 18.94
C LYS A 457 -35.88 -1.30 19.25
N THR A 458 -35.84 -2.45 19.93
CA THR A 458 -34.58 -3.09 20.34
C THR A 458 -34.07 -4.05 19.26
N SER A 459 -32.90 -3.74 18.67
CA SER A 459 -32.23 -4.60 17.70
C SER A 459 -31.99 -5.99 18.31
N LYS A 460 -32.48 -7.05 17.66
CA LYS A 460 -32.30 -8.41 18.20
C LYS A 460 -30.83 -8.81 18.04
N TYR A 461 -30.19 -9.09 19.17
CA TYR A 461 -28.81 -9.56 19.20
C TYR A 461 -28.66 -10.86 18.41
N ARG A 462 -27.76 -10.87 17.42
CA ARG A 462 -27.14 -12.10 16.94
C ARG A 462 -25.82 -12.27 17.70
N ILE A 463 -25.83 -13.14 18.71
CA ILE A 463 -24.58 -13.64 19.28
C ILE A 463 -23.83 -14.31 18.12
N HIS A 464 -22.66 -13.81 17.79
CA HIS A 464 -21.73 -14.49 16.89
C HIS A 464 -21.27 -15.79 17.54
N ASN A 465 -22.06 -16.86 17.38
CA ASN A 465 -21.48 -18.18 17.26
C ASN A 465 -21.05 -18.31 15.80
N LEU A 466 -19.75 -18.10 15.57
CA LEU A 466 -19.06 -18.78 14.48
C LEU A 466 -19.38 -20.28 14.66
N LEU A 467 -20.09 -20.87 13.69
CA LEU A 467 -20.58 -22.26 13.56
C LEU A 467 -22.11 -22.39 13.66
N GLY A 468 -22.75 -22.73 12.54
CA GLY A 468 -24.09 -23.32 12.53
C GLY A 468 -24.97 -22.92 11.35
N ASN A 469 -25.09 -23.85 10.38
CA ASN A 469 -26.15 -23.89 9.37
C ASN A 469 -27.51 -23.53 9.99
N ASN A 470 -28.22 -22.54 9.44
CA ASN A 470 -29.69 -22.46 9.45
C ASN A 470 -30.19 -21.29 8.55
N TYR A 471 -29.80 -21.33 7.28
CA TYR A 471 -30.60 -20.73 6.21
C TYR A 471 -30.74 -21.78 5.10
N ALA A 472 -31.55 -22.80 5.39
CA ALA A 472 -32.07 -23.72 4.40
C ALA A 472 -33.54 -23.97 4.73
N SER A 473 -34.38 -23.08 4.21
CA SER A 473 -35.79 -23.30 3.87
C SER A 473 -36.21 -22.16 2.97
#